data_AF-A0A803MS89-F1
#
_entry.id   AF-A0A803MS89-F1
#
_cell.length_a   1.000
_cell.length_b   1.000
_cell.length_c   1.000
_cell.angle_alpha   90.00
_cell.angle_beta   90.00
_cell.angle_gamma   90.00
#
_symmetry.space_group_name_H-M   'P 1'
#
loop_
_entity.id
_entity.type
_entity.pdbx_description
1 polymer ?
#
loop_
_entity_poly.entity_id
_entity_poly.type
_entity_poly.pdbx_seq_one_letter_code
_entity_poly.pdbx_strand_id
1 'polypeptide(L)'
;MAKRRVSRGIDWEANFLKFLHSILNPRMLATIIAVVIGWDQNFNWPWPVMVVVILLHLMTSLNIIKSENVINENLTTLMTPLAKKVKVLRDGRWTEEHSTLLVPGDVINIEAGDIIQADVRLLGEYPVVIDEYVITGQDMSLVIKRTGDAAYSSCICEHGTSEAVIVATGNQTAFRNKVFPDDTPHKVRYLERVLAGIWNVCICMVAVGMLVQIAVMYPFQHRAFRTGIDNLLVILIAGIPIAPHANVSFIIYRGSQILALKGAILKRWAAIKEIADMDVLCTDTSGILAMNKLTADKNLVGLGTLAKLVTVSSLLEHNKDKTTSASLFDDLIEKPNASSESTYGVVEQLQARKLRCGMIGNDINDVPALKKADIGIATENATDVDRRASDIVLTEPGLNVIIKAVLICRKISQKIKEYLINTLAMTAHTILVFMLLTSIWKFDFPPLLMLQIVVFDEVLSCTFAPYRVKQSLLVADRWGMLDILKLGIVIGVYLALGTIIFFWTACETDFFQRVFGVASLLVEAPHSNNAKLVAAVYLQVSISLHSLIFFTQSRKWSSVIRDGSAVLMFLVVQLLANLIAVYADWGALQGIGWSWAGVIWLYNIILYILLLSIKVLGAFMLSLLSRS
;
A
#
# COMPACT_ATOMS: atom_id res chain seq x y z
N MET A 1 -34.54 28.47 -14.72
CA MET A 1 -34.61 26.99 -14.55
C MET A 1 -33.46 26.34 -15.33
N ALA A 2 -32.33 26.08 -14.69
CA ALA A 2 -31.28 25.22 -15.23
C ALA A 2 -30.46 24.65 -14.07
N LYS A 3 -31.10 23.80 -13.25
CA LYS A 3 -30.38 22.91 -12.33
C LYS A 3 -29.58 21.94 -13.19
N ARG A 4 -28.31 22.25 -13.48
CA ARG A 4 -27.35 21.26 -13.96
C ARG A 4 -27.30 20.15 -12.91
N ARG A 5 -27.95 19.02 -13.20
CA ARG A 5 -27.69 17.75 -12.52
C ARG A 5 -26.20 17.49 -12.70
N VAL A 6 -25.42 17.69 -11.65
CA VAL A 6 -24.11 17.03 -11.53
C VAL A 6 -24.45 15.54 -11.54
N SER A 7 -24.23 14.90 -12.68
CA SER A 7 -24.44 13.48 -12.84
C SER A 7 -23.58 12.77 -11.81
N ARG A 8 -24.21 12.18 -10.78
CA ARG A 8 -23.68 11.04 -10.05
C ARG A 8 -23.69 9.81 -10.97
N GLY A 9 -23.06 9.94 -12.13
CA GLY A 9 -22.77 8.84 -13.03
C GLY A 9 -21.40 8.31 -12.66
N ILE A 10 -21.32 7.02 -12.36
CA ILE A 10 -20.05 6.30 -12.44
C ILE A 10 -19.52 6.59 -13.84
N ASP A 11 -18.43 7.37 -13.97
CA ASP A 11 -17.82 7.70 -15.26
C ASP A 11 -17.35 6.40 -15.93
N TRP A 12 -18.24 5.83 -16.73
CA TRP A 12 -18.09 4.48 -17.27
C TRP A 12 -16.93 4.45 -18.26
N GLU A 13 -16.73 5.54 -19.00
CA GLU A 13 -15.59 5.75 -19.90
C GLU A 13 -14.26 5.78 -19.15
N ALA A 14 -14.18 6.52 -18.04
CA ALA A 14 -12.97 6.59 -17.23
C ALA A 14 -12.63 5.24 -16.57
N ASN A 15 -13.65 4.54 -16.05
CA ASN A 15 -13.46 3.20 -15.49
C ASN A 15 -13.09 2.16 -16.54
N PHE A 16 -13.65 2.26 -17.75
CA PHE A 16 -13.30 1.40 -18.88
C PHE A 16 -11.87 1.65 -19.36
N LEU A 17 -11.43 2.90 -19.45
CA LEU A 17 -10.04 3.25 -19.78
C LEU A 17 -9.05 2.74 -18.73
N LYS A 18 -9.38 2.87 -17.43
CA LYS A 18 -8.59 2.30 -16.33
C LYS A 18 -8.50 0.78 -16.40
N PHE A 19 -9.62 0.13 -16.72
CA PHE A 19 -9.69 -1.30 -16.95
C PHE A 19 -8.78 -1.73 -18.12
N LEU A 20 -8.86 -1.01 -19.24
CA LEU A 20 -8.04 -1.28 -20.42
C LEU A 20 -6.55 -1.10 -20.11
N HIS A 21 -6.19 -0.03 -19.41
CA HIS A 21 -4.82 0.24 -18.98
C HIS A 21 -4.29 -0.82 -18.01
N SER A 22 -5.15 -1.32 -17.11
CA SER A 22 -4.81 -2.43 -16.21
C SER A 22 -4.51 -3.71 -16.99
N ILE A 23 -5.33 -4.08 -17.98
CA ILE A 23 -5.11 -5.27 -18.82
C ILE A 23 -3.86 -5.14 -19.70
N LEU A 24 -3.62 -3.95 -20.26
CA LEU A 24 -2.47 -3.66 -21.11
C LEU A 24 -1.16 -3.47 -20.32
N ASN A 25 -1.20 -3.65 -19.00
CA ASN A 25 -0.01 -3.59 -18.17
C ASN A 25 0.97 -4.69 -18.63
N PRO A 26 2.27 -4.39 -18.88
CA PRO A 26 3.24 -5.35 -19.40
C PRO A 26 3.31 -6.68 -18.64
N ARG A 27 2.96 -6.64 -17.34
CA ARG A 27 2.86 -7.80 -16.44
C ARG A 27 1.79 -8.78 -16.88
N MET A 28 0.59 -8.26 -17.13
CA MET A 28 -0.57 -9.04 -17.56
C MET A 28 -0.36 -9.58 -18.97
N LEU A 29 0.21 -8.75 -19.85
CA LEU A 29 0.57 -9.15 -21.20
C LEU A 29 1.52 -10.37 -21.22
N ALA A 30 2.53 -10.39 -20.34
CA ALA A 30 3.47 -11.52 -20.24
C ALA A 30 2.76 -12.84 -19.90
N THR A 31 1.79 -12.83 -18.98
CA THR A 31 0.98 -14.01 -18.65
C THR A 31 0.04 -14.42 -19.78
N ILE A 32 -0.58 -13.47 -20.48
CA ILE A 32 -1.43 -13.77 -21.64
C ILE A 32 -0.59 -14.43 -22.74
N ILE A 33 0.59 -13.86 -23.03
CA ILE A 33 1.56 -14.42 -23.98
C ILE A 33 1.99 -15.82 -23.55
N ALA A 34 2.27 -16.04 -22.27
CA ALA A 34 2.64 -17.35 -21.73
C ALA A 34 1.55 -18.40 -22.00
N VAL A 35 0.28 -18.05 -21.76
CA VAL A 35 -0.88 -18.93 -22.00
C VAL A 35 -1.05 -19.23 -23.49
N VAL A 36 -0.90 -18.23 -24.35
CA VAL A 36 -1.01 -18.40 -25.82
C VAL A 36 0.12 -19.28 -26.35
N ILE A 37 1.35 -19.11 -25.89
CA ILE A 37 2.50 -19.95 -26.28
C ILE A 37 2.33 -21.40 -25.80
N GLY A 38 1.78 -21.57 -24.60
CA GLY A 38 1.48 -22.87 -24.00
C GLY A 38 0.27 -23.59 -24.61
N TRP A 39 -0.45 -22.95 -25.55
CA TRP A 39 -1.54 -23.59 -26.28
C TRP A 39 -0.99 -24.75 -27.11
N ASP A 40 -1.37 -25.97 -26.77
CA ASP A 40 -1.09 -27.19 -27.54
C ASP A 40 -2.39 -27.73 -28.13
N GLN A 41 -2.34 -28.20 -29.38
CA GLN A 41 -3.49 -28.85 -30.05
C GLN A 41 -3.70 -30.30 -29.55
N ASN A 42 -2.70 -30.92 -28.91
CA ASN A 42 -2.81 -32.28 -28.36
C ASN A 42 -3.35 -32.34 -26.91
N PHE A 43 -3.28 -31.24 -26.17
CA PHE A 43 -3.92 -31.13 -24.85
C PHE A 43 -5.33 -30.55 -25.01
N ASN A 44 -6.36 -31.34 -24.71
CA ASN A 44 -7.78 -30.95 -24.82
C ASN A 44 -8.23 -29.85 -23.83
N TRP A 45 -7.29 -29.19 -23.13
CA TRP A 45 -7.53 -28.34 -21.97
C TRP A 45 -6.98 -26.89 -22.01
N PRO A 46 -6.88 -26.15 -23.15
CA PRO A 46 -6.41 -24.76 -23.11
C PRO A 46 -7.45 -23.79 -22.52
N TRP A 47 -8.75 -24.12 -22.65
CA TRP A 47 -9.81 -23.18 -22.29
C TRP A 47 -10.00 -22.99 -20.77
N PRO A 48 -9.86 -23.99 -19.86
CA PRO A 48 -9.97 -23.74 -18.42
C PRO A 48 -8.81 -22.89 -17.89
N VAL A 49 -7.60 -23.09 -18.43
CA VAL A 49 -6.40 -22.26 -18.16
C VAL A 49 -6.68 -20.81 -18.52
N MET A 50 -7.18 -20.60 -19.75
CA MET A 50 -7.53 -19.27 -20.25
C MET A 50 -8.63 -18.62 -19.41
N VAL A 51 -9.66 -19.37 -19.03
CA VAL A 51 -10.73 -18.89 -18.14
C VAL A 51 -10.18 -18.48 -16.78
N VAL A 52 -9.33 -19.29 -16.16
CA VAL A 52 -8.73 -18.98 -14.85
C VAL A 52 -7.83 -17.74 -14.92
N VAL A 53 -7.01 -17.62 -15.97
CA VAL A 53 -6.16 -16.44 -16.20
C VAL A 53 -7.02 -15.20 -16.43
N ILE A 54 -8.07 -15.29 -17.25
CA ILE A 54 -9.02 -14.18 -17.47
C ILE A 54 -9.70 -13.77 -16.16
N LEU A 55 -10.16 -14.74 -15.36
CA LEU A 55 -10.78 -14.47 -14.06
C LEU A 55 -9.80 -13.79 -13.10
N LEU A 56 -8.53 -14.20 -13.09
CA LEU A 56 -7.49 -13.56 -12.28
C LEU A 56 -7.23 -12.11 -12.73
N HIS A 57 -7.16 -11.87 -14.05
CA HIS A 57 -6.98 -10.53 -14.62
C HIS A 57 -8.18 -9.62 -14.33
N LEU A 58 -9.39 -10.18 -14.42
CA LEU A 58 -10.63 -9.50 -14.06
C LEU A 58 -10.64 -9.13 -12.58
N MET A 59 -10.33 -10.09 -11.68
CA MET A 59 -10.28 -9.84 -10.24
C MET A 59 -9.26 -8.74 -9.89
N THR A 60 -8.07 -8.80 -10.50
CA THR A 60 -7.00 -7.82 -10.29
C THR A 60 -7.43 -6.42 -10.74
N SER A 61 -8.04 -6.33 -11.92
CA SER A 61 -8.51 -5.05 -12.48
C SER A 61 -9.67 -4.46 -11.68
N LEU A 62 -10.61 -5.30 -11.24
CA LEU A 62 -11.71 -4.88 -10.36
C LEU A 62 -11.18 -4.37 -9.01
N ASN A 63 -10.17 -5.02 -8.43
CA ASN A 63 -9.55 -4.59 -7.18
C ASN A 63 -8.90 -3.20 -7.31
N ILE A 64 -8.20 -2.94 -8.41
CA ILE A 64 -7.58 -1.63 -8.70
C ILE A 64 -8.65 -0.54 -8.81
N ILE A 65 -9.65 -0.74 -9.68
CA ILE A 65 -10.72 0.23 -9.93
C ILE A 65 -11.48 0.55 -8.63
N LYS A 66 -11.83 -0.49 -7.86
CA LYS A 66 -12.55 -0.34 -6.59
C LYS A 66 -11.72 0.43 -5.56
N SER A 67 -10.42 0.18 -5.51
CA SER A 67 -9.53 0.89 -4.58
C SER A 67 -9.42 2.39 -4.88
N GLU A 68 -9.38 2.77 -6.16
CA GLU A 68 -9.29 4.17 -6.58
C GLU A 68 -10.63 4.90 -6.43
N ASN A 69 -11.73 4.27 -6.82
CA ASN A 69 -13.04 4.91 -6.81
C ASN A 69 -13.50 5.25 -5.39
N VAL A 70 -13.23 4.39 -4.40
CA VAL A 70 -13.61 4.66 -3.01
C VAL A 70 -12.82 5.81 -2.39
N ILE A 71 -11.55 5.98 -2.77
CA ILE A 71 -10.77 7.15 -2.35
C ILE A 71 -11.43 8.42 -2.91
N ASN A 72 -11.82 8.41 -4.18
CA ASN A 72 -12.43 9.59 -4.83
C ASN A 72 -13.88 9.87 -4.36
N GLU A 73 -14.68 8.84 -4.11
CA GLU A 73 -16.06 8.96 -3.61
C GLU A 73 -16.10 9.54 -2.18
N ASN A 74 -15.20 9.08 -1.30
CA ASN A 74 -15.10 9.59 0.06
C ASN A 74 -14.68 11.07 0.07
N LEU A 75 -13.83 11.50 -0.87
CA LEU A 75 -13.45 12.91 -0.98
C LEU A 75 -14.62 13.78 -1.44
N THR A 76 -15.33 13.38 -2.50
CA THR A 76 -16.38 14.23 -3.08
C THR A 76 -17.64 14.32 -2.21
N THR A 77 -18.06 13.20 -1.61
CA THR A 77 -19.30 13.12 -0.82
C THR A 77 -19.17 13.75 0.56
N LEU A 78 -17.96 13.79 1.13
CA LEU A 78 -17.72 14.28 2.49
C LEU A 78 -17.09 15.68 2.52
N MET A 79 -16.48 16.15 1.43
CA MET A 79 -15.95 17.53 1.35
C MET A 79 -16.99 18.57 0.93
N THR A 80 -18.07 18.17 0.24
CA THR A 80 -19.16 19.07 -0.20
C THR A 80 -19.91 19.79 0.93
N PRO A 81 -20.26 19.15 2.07
CA PRO A 81 -20.93 19.86 3.17
C PRO A 81 -20.01 20.82 3.97
N LEU A 82 -18.69 20.76 3.74
CA LEU A 82 -17.70 21.60 4.41
C LEU A 82 -17.36 22.88 3.61
N ALA A 83 -17.96 23.09 2.44
CA ALA A 83 -17.70 24.26 1.60
C ALA A 83 -18.26 25.54 2.24
N LYS A 84 -17.40 26.54 2.46
CA LYS A 84 -17.77 27.85 3.04
C LYS A 84 -18.90 28.52 2.24
N LYS A 85 -19.84 29.17 2.93
CA LYS A 85 -20.85 30.02 2.31
C LYS A 85 -20.31 31.43 2.09
N VAL A 86 -20.67 32.03 0.97
CA VAL A 86 -20.27 33.38 0.56
C VAL A 86 -21.52 34.18 0.23
N LYS A 87 -21.56 35.46 0.62
CA LYS A 87 -22.62 36.39 0.21
C LYS A 87 -22.38 36.80 -1.24
N VAL A 88 -23.33 36.49 -2.11
CA VAL A 88 -23.30 36.78 -3.55
C VAL A 88 -24.52 37.61 -3.92
N LEU A 89 -24.31 38.64 -4.73
CA LEU A 89 -25.36 39.46 -5.32
C LEU A 89 -25.76 38.86 -6.68
N ARG A 90 -26.96 38.28 -6.75
CA ARG A 90 -27.58 37.76 -7.98
C ARG A 90 -28.99 38.31 -8.11
N ASP A 91 -29.38 38.70 -9.33
CA ASP A 91 -30.71 39.28 -9.61
C ASP A 91 -31.07 40.48 -8.69
N GLY A 92 -30.07 41.28 -8.32
CA GLY A 92 -30.23 42.44 -7.44
C GLY A 92 -30.50 42.11 -5.96
N ARG A 93 -30.34 40.86 -5.53
CA ARG A 93 -30.52 40.42 -4.14
C ARG A 93 -29.28 39.70 -3.60
N TRP A 94 -28.92 40.01 -2.36
CA TRP A 94 -27.86 39.30 -1.64
C TRP A 94 -28.38 37.94 -1.17
N THR A 95 -27.64 36.89 -1.54
CA THR A 95 -27.94 35.50 -1.19
C THR A 95 -26.66 34.81 -0.70
N GLU A 96 -26.77 33.88 0.24
CA GLU A 96 -25.64 33.04 0.62
C GLU A 96 -25.60 31.79 -0.25
N GLU A 97 -24.49 31.61 -0.96
CA GLU A 97 -24.24 30.46 -1.82
C GLU A 97 -22.96 29.73 -1.40
N HIS A 98 -22.87 28.44 -1.71
CA HIS A 98 -21.63 27.69 -1.47
C HIS A 98 -20.51 28.19 -2.39
N SER A 99 -19.28 28.29 -1.87
CA SER A 99 -18.10 28.73 -2.62
C SER A 99 -17.88 27.97 -3.94
N THR A 100 -18.30 26.70 -4.00
CA THR A 100 -18.23 25.85 -5.21
C THR A 100 -19.18 26.28 -6.34
N LEU A 101 -20.19 27.09 -6.05
CA LEU A 101 -21.20 27.57 -7.01
C LEU A 101 -20.89 28.97 -7.55
N LEU A 102 -19.77 29.57 -7.11
CA LEU A 102 -19.30 30.87 -7.59
C LEU A 102 -18.81 30.76 -9.04
N VAL A 103 -19.18 31.74 -9.87
CA VAL A 103 -18.74 31.85 -11.26
C VAL A 103 -18.12 33.22 -11.53
N PRO A 104 -17.19 33.32 -12.51
CA PRO A 104 -16.72 34.62 -12.97
C PRO A 104 -17.88 35.53 -13.38
N GLY A 105 -17.84 36.78 -12.92
CA GLY A 105 -18.90 37.77 -13.09
C GLY A 105 -19.87 37.91 -11.90
N ASP A 106 -19.89 36.96 -10.97
CA ASP A 106 -20.61 37.14 -9.70
C ASP A 106 -20.02 38.31 -8.91
N VAL A 107 -20.87 39.09 -8.24
CA VAL A 107 -20.45 40.13 -7.29
C VAL A 107 -20.57 39.57 -5.88
N ILE A 108 -19.52 39.70 -5.09
CA ILE A 108 -19.46 39.25 -3.69
C ILE A 108 -19.14 40.41 -2.76
N ASN A 109 -19.53 40.26 -1.49
CA ASN A 109 -19.09 41.16 -0.43
C ASN A 109 -17.91 40.54 0.31
N ILE A 110 -16.89 41.34 0.60
CA ILE A 110 -15.72 40.95 1.38
C ILE A 110 -15.70 41.81 2.64
N GLU A 111 -15.73 41.16 3.80
CA GLU A 111 -15.68 41.82 5.10
C GLU A 111 -14.35 41.52 5.82
N ALA A 112 -13.99 42.32 6.81
CA ALA A 112 -12.81 42.06 7.64
C ALA A 112 -12.93 40.70 8.34
N GLY A 113 -11.89 39.88 8.24
CA GLY A 113 -11.86 38.49 8.68
C GLY A 113 -12.28 37.48 7.60
N ASP A 114 -12.79 37.91 6.44
CA ASP A 114 -13.14 37.01 5.36
C ASP A 114 -11.92 36.49 4.60
N ILE A 115 -11.99 35.20 4.25
CA ILE A 115 -11.07 34.57 3.31
C ILE A 115 -11.67 34.71 1.93
N ILE A 116 -10.93 35.32 1.01
CA ILE A 116 -11.36 35.53 -0.37
C ILE A 116 -11.42 34.16 -1.08
N GLN A 117 -12.58 33.77 -1.63
CA GLN A 117 -12.78 32.42 -2.18
C GLN A 117 -12.39 32.27 -3.66
N ALA A 118 -12.22 33.37 -4.38
CA ALA A 118 -11.93 33.41 -5.82
C ALA A 118 -11.01 34.61 -6.13
N ASP A 119 -10.40 34.65 -7.31
CA ASP A 119 -9.70 35.87 -7.73
C ASP A 119 -10.74 36.92 -8.10
N VAL A 120 -10.61 38.11 -7.52
CA VAL A 120 -11.59 39.17 -7.59
C VAL A 120 -10.95 40.50 -7.97
N ARG A 121 -11.80 41.41 -8.45
CA ARG A 121 -11.46 42.81 -8.65
C ARG A 121 -12.36 43.67 -7.77
N LEU A 122 -11.74 44.51 -6.94
CA LEU A 122 -12.46 45.30 -5.94
C LEU A 122 -13.30 46.41 -6.61
N LEU A 123 -14.51 46.62 -6.09
CA LEU A 123 -15.48 47.62 -6.56
C LEU A 123 -15.74 48.71 -5.51
N GLY A 124 -15.42 48.47 -4.23
CA GLY A 124 -15.67 49.42 -3.15
C GLY A 124 -14.80 50.68 -3.25
N GLU A 125 -15.33 51.82 -2.80
CA GLU A 125 -14.64 53.13 -2.81
C GLU A 125 -13.58 53.26 -1.71
N TYR A 126 -13.72 52.50 -0.62
CA TYR A 126 -12.80 52.55 0.51
C TYR A 126 -11.67 51.53 0.35
N PRO A 127 -10.43 51.87 0.75
CA PRO A 127 -9.33 50.93 0.72
C PRO A 127 -9.54 49.80 1.72
N VAL A 128 -9.14 48.59 1.31
CA VAL A 128 -9.13 47.39 2.16
C VAL A 128 -7.69 46.91 2.34
N VAL A 129 -7.39 46.35 3.50
CA VAL A 129 -6.08 45.77 3.81
C VAL A 129 -6.19 44.27 3.65
N ILE A 130 -5.39 43.72 2.74
CA ILE A 130 -5.40 42.30 2.40
C ILE A 130 -4.05 41.71 2.73
N ASP A 131 -4.04 40.61 3.47
CA ASP A 131 -2.85 39.80 3.65
C ASP A 131 -2.67 38.85 2.46
N GLU A 132 -1.65 39.13 1.65
CA GLU A 132 -1.27 38.33 0.49
C GLU A 132 -0.16 37.30 0.80
N TYR A 133 0.17 37.05 2.08
CA TYR A 133 1.24 36.13 2.50
C TYR A 133 1.17 34.78 1.79
N VAL A 134 -0.04 34.24 1.66
CA VAL A 134 -0.33 32.95 1.01
C VAL A 134 0.18 32.89 -0.44
N ILE A 135 0.20 34.03 -1.13
CA ILE A 135 0.67 34.12 -2.51
C ILE A 135 2.13 34.53 -2.55
N THR A 136 2.52 35.57 -1.82
CA THR A 136 3.87 36.15 -1.89
C THR A 136 4.92 35.28 -1.21
N GLY A 137 4.56 34.61 -0.11
CA GLY A 137 5.44 33.83 0.75
C GLY A 137 6.48 34.67 1.51
N GLN A 138 6.23 35.98 1.69
CA GLN A 138 7.16 36.92 2.32
C GLN A 138 6.55 37.56 3.58
N ASP A 139 7.34 37.68 4.65
CA ASP A 139 6.95 38.41 5.86
C ASP A 139 6.69 39.90 5.53
N MET A 140 5.55 40.43 6.00
CA MET A 140 4.95 41.74 5.64
C MET A 140 4.26 41.81 4.26
N SER A 141 3.26 40.93 4.06
CA SER A 141 2.41 40.92 2.86
C SER A 141 1.07 41.63 3.03
N LEU A 142 0.96 42.53 4.01
CA LEU A 142 -0.20 43.39 4.18
C LEU A 142 -0.18 44.48 3.10
N VAL A 143 -1.07 44.35 2.11
CA VAL A 143 -1.18 45.27 0.99
C VAL A 143 -2.48 46.06 1.11
N ILE A 144 -2.38 47.38 1.05
CA ILE A 144 -3.54 48.27 0.94
C ILE A 144 -4.01 48.25 -0.52
N LYS A 145 -5.24 47.80 -0.75
CA LYS A 145 -5.85 47.68 -2.08
C LYS A 145 -6.99 48.67 -2.22
N ARG A 146 -7.13 49.26 -3.41
CA ARG A 146 -8.13 50.26 -3.76
C ARG A 146 -9.10 49.73 -4.83
N THR A 147 -10.11 50.53 -5.15
CA THR A 147 -11.06 50.26 -6.22
C THR A 147 -10.33 49.91 -7.52
N GLY A 148 -10.69 48.79 -8.13
CA GLY A 148 -10.11 48.30 -9.37
C GLY A 148 -8.85 47.45 -9.21
N ASP A 149 -8.28 47.35 -8.01
CA ASP A 149 -7.16 46.43 -7.75
C ASP A 149 -7.62 44.97 -7.70
N ALA A 150 -6.71 44.06 -8.06
CA ALA A 150 -6.94 42.64 -7.94
C ALA A 150 -6.65 42.18 -6.50
N ALA A 151 -7.53 41.33 -5.99
CA ALA A 151 -7.31 40.53 -4.80
C ALA A 151 -7.50 39.06 -5.15
N TYR A 152 -6.78 38.18 -4.48
CA TYR A 152 -6.63 36.82 -4.95
C TYR A 152 -7.28 35.81 -4.01
N SER A 153 -7.66 34.65 -4.55
CA SER A 153 -8.23 33.57 -3.75
C SER A 153 -7.26 33.14 -2.66
N SER A 154 -7.79 32.78 -1.49
CA SER A 154 -7.07 32.33 -0.30
C SER A 154 -6.29 33.42 0.44
N CYS A 155 -6.32 34.68 0.01
CA CYS A 155 -5.89 35.82 0.82
C CYS A 155 -6.94 36.19 1.87
N ILE A 156 -6.51 36.83 2.96
CA ILE A 156 -7.38 37.24 4.08
C ILE A 156 -7.60 38.75 4.01
N CYS A 157 -8.86 39.19 4.10
CA CYS A 157 -9.16 40.59 4.32
C CYS A 157 -8.94 40.90 5.81
N GLU A 158 -7.85 41.57 6.14
CA GLU A 158 -7.58 41.93 7.53
C GLU A 158 -8.50 43.05 7.98
N HIS A 159 -8.60 44.14 7.20
CA HIS A 159 -9.34 45.34 7.58
C HIS A 159 -10.15 45.91 6.41
N GLY A 160 -11.32 46.44 6.75
CA GLY A 160 -12.24 47.13 5.82
C GLY A 160 -13.31 46.20 5.23
N THR A 161 -14.17 46.79 4.40
CA THR A 161 -15.21 46.07 3.66
C THR A 161 -15.25 46.57 2.22
N SER A 162 -15.46 45.67 1.26
CA SER A 162 -15.57 46.04 -0.14
C SER A 162 -16.41 45.02 -0.90
N GLU A 163 -17.23 45.51 -1.83
CA GLU A 163 -17.79 44.69 -2.89
C GLU A 163 -16.68 44.35 -3.90
N ALA A 164 -16.78 43.19 -4.54
CA ALA A 164 -15.80 42.75 -5.52
C ALA A 164 -16.46 41.86 -6.59
N VAL A 165 -15.98 41.95 -7.83
CA VAL A 165 -16.43 41.06 -8.92
C VAL A 165 -15.46 39.90 -9.08
N ILE A 166 -15.97 38.69 -9.25
CA ILE A 166 -15.16 37.50 -9.47
C ILE A 166 -14.59 37.52 -10.90
N VAL A 167 -13.28 37.40 -11.02
CA VAL A 167 -12.54 37.36 -12.30
C VAL A 167 -12.17 35.93 -12.68
N ALA A 168 -11.70 35.12 -11.72
CA ALA A 168 -11.33 33.73 -11.97
C ALA A 168 -11.69 32.84 -10.78
N THR A 169 -12.09 31.59 -11.06
CA THR A 169 -12.48 30.58 -10.05
C THR A 169 -11.73 29.28 -10.25
N GLY A 170 -11.65 28.48 -9.18
CA GLY A 170 -11.19 27.10 -9.23
C GLY A 170 -9.79 26.94 -9.83
N ASN A 171 -9.72 26.36 -11.03
CA ASN A 171 -8.44 26.02 -11.65
C ASN A 171 -7.67 27.20 -12.26
N GLN A 172 -8.32 28.36 -12.37
CA GLN A 172 -7.78 29.54 -13.04
C GLN A 172 -7.26 30.61 -12.07
N THR A 173 -7.33 30.37 -10.75
CA THR A 173 -6.88 31.35 -9.76
C THR A 173 -5.35 31.41 -9.65
N ALA A 174 -4.82 32.60 -9.35
CA ALA A 174 -3.40 32.86 -9.15
C ALA A 174 -2.82 32.00 -8.04
N PHE A 175 -3.59 31.82 -6.95
CA PHE A 175 -3.23 30.94 -5.85
C PHE A 175 -2.97 29.50 -6.31
N ARG A 176 -3.88 28.92 -7.13
CA ARG A 176 -3.69 27.54 -7.62
C ARG A 176 -2.42 27.44 -8.46
N ASN A 177 -2.22 28.35 -9.41
CA ASN A 177 -1.07 28.26 -10.31
C ASN A 177 0.26 28.38 -9.56
N LYS A 178 0.30 29.20 -8.50
CA LYS A 178 1.51 29.43 -7.71
C LYS A 178 1.77 28.32 -6.69
N VAL A 179 0.73 27.84 -6.01
CA VAL A 179 0.86 26.87 -4.92
C VAL A 179 0.77 25.42 -5.43
N PHE A 180 -0.04 25.14 -6.44
CA PHE A 180 -0.21 23.81 -7.06
C PHE A 180 0.10 23.87 -8.58
N PRO A 181 1.36 24.06 -8.99
CA PRO A 181 1.72 24.05 -10.40
C PRO A 181 1.36 22.69 -11.03
N ASP A 182 0.69 22.72 -12.19
CA ASP A 182 0.28 21.50 -12.92
C ASP A 182 1.48 20.60 -13.28
N ASP A 183 2.70 21.17 -13.35
CA ASP A 183 3.95 20.47 -13.68
C ASP A 183 4.72 19.91 -12.48
N THR A 184 4.18 19.94 -11.25
CA THR A 184 4.87 19.27 -10.14
C THR A 184 4.80 17.75 -10.31
N PRO A 185 5.92 17.05 -10.63
CA PRO A 185 5.87 15.61 -10.78
C PRO A 185 5.36 15.01 -9.47
N HIS A 186 4.37 14.13 -9.57
CA HIS A 186 3.86 13.40 -8.41
C HIS A 186 5.04 12.74 -7.70
N LYS A 187 5.33 13.19 -6.47
CA LYS A 187 6.40 12.63 -5.65
C LYS A 187 6.05 11.17 -5.36
N VAL A 188 6.73 10.25 -6.06
CA VAL A 188 6.55 8.80 -5.89
C VAL A 188 6.80 8.44 -4.43
N ARG A 189 5.78 7.90 -3.78
CA ARG A 189 5.80 7.62 -2.34
C ARG A 189 6.71 6.43 -2.04
N TYR A 190 7.15 6.28 -0.80
CA TYR A 190 8.08 5.20 -0.43
C TYR A 190 7.53 3.80 -0.77
N LEU A 191 6.25 3.54 -0.48
CA LEU A 191 5.62 2.26 -0.75
C LEU A 191 5.60 1.91 -2.25
N GLU A 192 5.34 2.87 -3.12
CA GLU A 192 5.35 2.70 -4.58
C GLU A 192 6.75 2.31 -5.08
N ARG A 193 7.80 2.98 -4.56
CA ARG A 193 9.19 2.62 -4.85
C ARG A 193 9.54 1.21 -4.40
N VAL A 194 9.08 0.78 -3.22
CA VAL A 194 9.30 -0.59 -2.75
C VAL A 194 8.60 -1.61 -3.65
N LEU A 195 7.35 -1.35 -4.04
CA LEU A 195 6.61 -2.24 -4.95
C LEU A 195 7.30 -2.38 -6.30
N ALA A 196 7.77 -1.26 -6.88
CA ALA A 196 8.53 -1.27 -8.13
C ALA A 196 9.89 -1.99 -7.98
N GLY A 197 10.58 -1.79 -6.84
CA GLY A 197 11.86 -2.44 -6.57
C GLY A 197 11.73 -3.96 -6.42
N ILE A 198 10.76 -4.43 -5.63
CA ILE A 198 10.47 -5.87 -5.48
C ILE A 198 10.14 -6.49 -6.83
N TRP A 199 9.30 -5.80 -7.61
CA TRP A 199 8.95 -6.22 -8.96
C TRP A 199 10.18 -6.39 -9.87
N ASN A 200 11.08 -5.41 -9.88
CA ASN A 200 12.29 -5.47 -10.69
C ASN A 200 13.18 -6.64 -10.27
N VAL A 201 13.30 -6.92 -8.98
CA VAL A 201 14.07 -8.07 -8.47
C VAL A 201 13.43 -9.39 -8.90
N CYS A 202 12.10 -9.52 -8.81
CA CYS A 202 11.39 -10.71 -9.28
C CYS A 202 11.63 -10.99 -10.77
N ILE A 203 11.51 -9.98 -11.63
CA ILE A 203 11.83 -10.13 -13.07
C ILE A 203 13.28 -10.55 -13.26
N CYS A 204 14.23 -9.94 -12.54
CA CYS A 204 15.64 -10.30 -12.67
C CYS A 204 15.87 -11.77 -12.28
N MET A 205 15.25 -12.26 -11.21
CA MET A 205 15.32 -13.67 -10.82
C MET A 205 14.72 -14.59 -11.90
N VAL A 206 13.58 -14.22 -12.49
CA VAL A 206 12.95 -14.97 -13.59
C VAL A 206 13.88 -15.03 -14.80
N ALA A 207 14.40 -13.89 -15.22
CA ALA A 207 15.29 -13.80 -16.36
C ALA A 207 16.55 -14.66 -16.16
N VAL A 208 17.16 -14.59 -14.98
CA VAL A 208 18.32 -15.43 -14.63
C VAL A 208 17.94 -16.91 -14.63
N GLY A 209 16.82 -17.30 -14.02
CA GLY A 209 16.35 -18.68 -14.00
C GLY A 209 16.09 -19.26 -15.40
N MET A 210 15.43 -18.47 -16.27
CA MET A 210 15.20 -18.84 -17.66
C MET A 210 16.50 -18.94 -18.46
N LEU A 211 17.43 -18.00 -18.29
CA LEU A 211 18.73 -18.03 -18.98
C LEU A 211 19.53 -19.26 -18.58
N VAL A 212 19.57 -19.61 -17.29
CA VAL A 212 20.22 -20.82 -16.79
C VAL A 212 19.55 -22.07 -17.39
N GLN A 213 18.22 -22.15 -17.38
CA GLN A 213 17.51 -23.27 -17.99
C GLN A 213 17.80 -23.40 -19.49
N ILE A 214 17.73 -22.32 -20.27
CA ILE A 214 18.05 -22.34 -21.71
C ILE A 214 19.48 -22.83 -21.92
N ALA A 215 20.43 -22.30 -21.12
CA ALA A 215 21.84 -22.65 -21.20
C ALA A 215 22.14 -24.11 -20.80
N VAL A 216 21.28 -24.76 -20.00
CA VAL A 216 21.44 -26.18 -19.63
C VAL A 216 20.68 -27.10 -20.59
N MET A 217 19.42 -26.76 -20.89
CA MET A 217 18.48 -27.65 -21.57
C MET A 217 18.83 -27.92 -23.04
N TYR A 218 19.25 -26.89 -23.78
CA TYR A 218 19.51 -27.03 -25.21
C TYR A 218 20.92 -27.55 -25.53
N PRO A 219 22.01 -26.98 -24.98
CA PRO A 219 23.34 -27.41 -25.35
C PRO A 219 23.82 -28.66 -24.59
N PHE A 220 23.39 -28.90 -23.34
CA PHE A 220 23.86 -30.06 -22.56
C PHE A 220 22.86 -31.21 -22.52
N GLN A 221 21.57 -30.92 -22.38
CA GLN A 221 20.54 -31.96 -22.27
C GLN A 221 19.92 -32.36 -23.61
N HIS A 222 20.19 -31.60 -24.69
CA HIS A 222 19.65 -31.80 -26.04
C HIS A 222 18.13 -32.02 -26.08
N ARG A 223 17.40 -31.22 -25.29
CA ARG A 223 15.94 -31.35 -25.17
C ARG A 223 15.21 -30.84 -26.42
N ALA A 224 14.06 -31.45 -26.67
CA ALA A 224 13.13 -30.98 -27.69
C ALA A 224 12.71 -29.53 -27.40
N PHE A 225 12.60 -28.72 -28.46
CA PHE A 225 12.24 -27.31 -28.35
C PHE A 225 10.92 -27.07 -27.60
N ARG A 226 9.91 -27.92 -27.86
CA ARG A 226 8.58 -27.80 -27.26
C ARG A 226 8.59 -28.05 -25.75
N THR A 227 9.15 -29.17 -25.29
CA THR A 227 9.34 -29.45 -23.86
C THR A 227 10.23 -28.41 -23.19
N GLY A 228 11.16 -27.83 -23.94
CA GLY A 228 11.93 -26.64 -23.56
C GLY A 228 11.05 -25.47 -23.15
N ILE A 229 10.10 -25.12 -24.01
CA ILE A 229 9.14 -24.02 -23.79
C ILE A 229 8.30 -24.26 -22.54
N ASP A 230 7.79 -25.48 -22.32
CA ASP A 230 6.93 -25.76 -21.17
C ASP A 230 7.64 -25.49 -19.83
N ASN A 231 8.91 -25.86 -19.70
CA ASN A 231 9.68 -25.57 -18.49
C ASN A 231 9.93 -24.07 -18.29
N LEU A 232 10.16 -23.35 -19.39
CA LEU A 232 10.31 -21.89 -19.35
C LEU A 232 8.99 -21.21 -18.94
N LEU A 233 7.85 -21.74 -19.39
CA LEU A 233 6.52 -21.27 -18.99
C LEU A 233 6.26 -21.48 -17.49
N VAL A 234 6.73 -22.58 -16.90
CA VAL A 234 6.62 -22.79 -15.44
C VAL A 234 7.32 -21.67 -14.67
N ILE A 235 8.57 -21.35 -15.03
CA ILE A 235 9.32 -20.26 -14.37
C ILE A 235 8.64 -18.91 -14.62
N LEU A 236 8.15 -18.67 -15.83
CA LEU A 236 7.50 -17.41 -16.19
C LEU A 236 6.18 -17.20 -15.41
N ILE A 237 5.31 -18.20 -15.35
CA ILE A 237 4.03 -18.15 -14.64
C ILE A 237 4.25 -18.02 -13.14
N ALA A 238 5.20 -18.77 -12.58
CA ALA A 238 5.45 -18.79 -11.14
C ALA A 238 6.22 -17.58 -10.63
N GLY A 239 7.12 -17.06 -11.46
CA GLY A 239 8.10 -16.09 -11.04
C GLY A 239 7.67 -14.64 -11.28
N ILE A 240 6.63 -14.42 -12.09
CA ILE A 240 6.02 -13.11 -12.27
C ILE A 240 4.91 -12.95 -11.22
N PRO A 241 5.10 -12.15 -10.16
CA PRO A 241 4.04 -11.93 -9.19
C PRO A 241 2.97 -11.03 -9.82
N ILE A 242 1.83 -11.61 -10.19
CA ILE A 242 0.84 -10.97 -11.06
C ILE A 242 0.13 -9.81 -10.35
N ALA A 243 -0.25 -9.97 -9.07
CA ALA A 243 -1.09 -9.00 -8.36
C ALA A 243 -0.51 -8.24 -7.13
N PRO A 244 0.82 -8.07 -6.89
CA PRO A 244 1.32 -7.33 -5.72
C PRO A 244 0.72 -5.94 -5.54
N HIS A 245 0.57 -5.20 -6.64
CA HIS A 245 -0.04 -3.88 -6.61
C HIS A 245 -1.52 -3.97 -6.25
N ALA A 246 -2.28 -4.87 -6.88
CA ALA A 246 -3.72 -5.00 -6.64
C ALA A 246 -4.04 -5.52 -5.23
N ASN A 247 -3.27 -6.48 -4.72
CA ASN A 247 -3.46 -7.01 -3.37
C ASN A 247 -3.11 -5.98 -2.31
N VAL A 248 -2.02 -5.22 -2.48
CA VAL A 248 -1.70 -4.10 -1.58
C VAL A 248 -2.78 -3.01 -1.64
N SER A 249 -3.24 -2.65 -2.84
CA SER A 249 -4.36 -1.71 -3.00
C SER A 249 -5.64 -2.22 -2.34
N PHE A 250 -5.93 -3.52 -2.40
CA PHE A 250 -7.10 -4.12 -1.76
C PHE A 250 -7.00 -4.12 -0.23
N ILE A 251 -5.82 -4.47 0.33
CA ILE A 251 -5.54 -4.38 1.78
C ILE A 251 -5.75 -2.94 2.27
N ILE A 252 -5.31 -1.97 1.47
CA ILE A 252 -5.45 -0.55 1.76
C ILE A 252 -6.90 -0.11 1.63
N TYR A 253 -7.61 -0.52 0.58
CA TYR A 253 -9.03 -0.25 0.41
C TYR A 253 -9.86 -0.70 1.62
N ARG A 254 -9.65 -1.93 2.11
CA ARG A 254 -10.32 -2.43 3.32
C ARG A 254 -9.91 -1.63 4.56
N GLY A 255 -8.66 -1.20 4.63
CA GLY A 255 -8.15 -0.38 5.73
C GLY A 255 -8.69 1.05 5.72
N SER A 256 -8.85 1.66 4.54
CA SER A 256 -9.37 3.02 4.37
C SER A 256 -10.85 3.11 4.74
N GLN A 257 -11.64 2.06 4.50
CA GLN A 257 -13.01 1.99 5.00
C GLN A 257 -13.06 2.03 6.54
N ILE A 258 -12.16 1.32 7.21
CA ILE A 258 -12.10 1.32 8.68
C ILE A 258 -11.62 2.68 9.20
N LEU A 259 -10.65 3.31 8.53
CA LEU A 259 -10.20 4.66 8.86
C LEU A 259 -11.33 5.68 8.72
N ALA A 260 -12.11 5.60 7.63
CA ALA A 260 -13.26 6.48 7.42
C ALA A 260 -14.31 6.30 8.52
N LEU A 261 -14.62 5.06 8.91
CA LEU A 261 -15.48 4.75 10.06
C LEU A 261 -14.92 5.21 11.42
N LYS A 262 -13.64 5.57 11.49
CA LYS A 262 -12.96 6.10 12.68
C LYS A 262 -12.69 7.60 12.59
N GLY A 263 -13.28 8.29 11.62
CA GLY A 263 -13.21 9.73 11.49
C GLY A 263 -12.01 10.24 10.67
N ALA A 264 -11.35 9.40 9.86
CA ALA A 264 -10.17 9.80 9.08
C ALA A 264 -10.22 9.28 7.64
N ILE A 265 -10.09 10.16 6.66
CA ILE A 265 -10.16 9.87 5.23
C ILE A 265 -8.77 10.01 4.60
N LEU A 266 -8.28 8.95 3.97
CA LEU A 266 -7.06 8.99 3.16
C LEU A 266 -7.37 9.54 1.77
N LYS A 267 -6.59 10.54 1.33
CA LYS A 267 -6.63 11.03 -0.06
C LYS A 267 -5.74 10.21 -0.99
N ARG A 268 -4.71 9.56 -0.45
CA ARG A 268 -3.75 8.75 -1.21
C ARG A 268 -3.47 7.45 -0.49
N TRP A 269 -3.60 6.33 -1.19
CA TRP A 269 -3.40 5.00 -0.62
C TRP A 269 -1.95 4.80 -0.13
N ALA A 270 -0.97 5.32 -0.88
CA ALA A 270 0.44 5.16 -0.56
C ALA A 270 0.89 5.93 0.70
N ALA A 271 0.10 6.91 1.17
CA ALA A 271 0.39 7.69 2.38
C ALA A 271 0.29 6.86 3.67
N ILE A 272 -0.40 5.72 3.66
CA ILE A 272 -0.53 4.82 4.82
C ILE A 272 0.84 4.45 5.40
N LYS A 273 1.84 4.19 4.55
CA LYS A 273 3.16 3.80 5.02
C LYS A 273 3.85 4.93 5.77
N GLU A 274 3.70 6.16 5.29
CA GLU A 274 4.31 7.33 5.90
C GLU A 274 3.61 7.66 7.22
N ILE A 275 2.28 7.54 7.29
CA ILE A 275 1.52 7.66 8.55
C ILE A 275 1.95 6.59 9.55
N ALA A 276 2.17 5.35 9.09
CA ALA A 276 2.62 4.25 9.95
C ALA A 276 4.02 4.49 10.52
N ASP A 277 4.90 5.10 9.73
CA ASP A 277 6.28 5.43 10.07
C ASP A 277 6.45 6.77 10.81
N MET A 278 5.35 7.50 11.04
CA MET A 278 5.40 8.83 11.64
C MET A 278 6.04 8.78 13.03
N ASP A 279 7.05 9.63 13.23
CA ASP A 279 7.82 9.75 14.47
C ASP A 279 7.41 10.97 15.28
N VAL A 280 7.22 12.09 14.58
CA VAL A 280 6.94 13.39 15.18
C VAL A 280 5.68 13.93 14.53
N LEU A 281 4.78 14.41 15.37
CA LEU A 281 3.58 15.13 14.96
C LEU A 281 3.79 16.60 15.32
N CYS A 282 3.88 17.44 14.30
CA CYS A 282 3.97 18.88 14.40
C CYS A 282 2.56 19.46 14.40
N THR A 283 2.31 20.39 15.31
CA THR A 283 1.04 21.12 15.40
C THR A 283 1.33 22.56 15.80
N ASP A 284 0.59 23.48 15.22
CA ASP A 284 0.53 24.87 15.67
C ASP A 284 -0.47 25.02 16.85
N THR A 285 -0.52 26.21 17.43
CA THR A 285 -1.44 26.59 18.51
C THR A 285 -2.90 26.44 18.09
N SER A 286 -3.22 26.82 16.85
CA SER A 286 -4.57 26.80 16.30
C SER A 286 -5.06 25.37 16.07
N GLY A 287 -4.17 24.46 15.66
CA GLY A 287 -4.42 23.03 15.52
C GLY A 287 -4.74 22.36 16.86
N ILE A 288 -4.08 22.77 17.95
CA ILE A 288 -4.41 22.30 19.31
C ILE A 288 -5.78 22.80 19.75
N LEU A 289 -6.08 24.08 19.51
CA LEU A 289 -7.37 24.70 19.83
C LEU A 289 -8.52 24.08 19.02
N ALA A 290 -8.30 23.81 17.73
CA ALA A 290 -9.24 23.13 16.85
C ALA A 290 -9.56 21.70 17.30
N MET A 291 -8.64 21.04 18.02
CA MET A 291 -8.85 19.71 18.55
C MET A 291 -9.77 19.65 19.77
N ASN A 292 -10.06 20.78 20.42
CA ASN A 292 -11.01 21.14 21.50
C ASN A 292 -11.52 20.07 22.51
N LYS A 293 -10.90 18.89 22.60
CA LYS A 293 -11.15 17.80 23.55
C LYS A 293 -9.84 17.03 23.75
N LEU A 294 -8.91 17.63 24.47
CA LEU A 294 -7.80 16.89 25.10
C LEU A 294 -8.36 16.08 26.27
N THR A 295 -9.20 15.08 25.99
CA THR A 295 -9.44 14.01 26.97
C THR A 295 -8.24 13.08 26.90
N ALA A 296 -7.23 13.38 27.71
CA ALA A 296 -6.12 12.48 27.97
C ALA A 296 -6.68 11.20 28.60
N ASP A 297 -6.91 10.17 27.78
CA ASP A 297 -7.20 8.84 28.26
C ASP A 297 -5.95 8.35 29.00
N LYS A 298 -6.06 8.20 30.33
CA LYS A 298 -4.94 7.84 31.22
C LYS A 298 -4.30 6.50 30.84
N ASN A 299 -5.02 5.64 30.11
CA ASN A 299 -4.49 4.37 29.59
C ASN A 299 -3.56 4.56 28.37
N LEU A 300 -3.57 5.72 27.71
CA LEU A 300 -2.63 6.08 26.65
C LEU A 300 -1.37 6.79 27.16
N VAL A 301 -1.36 7.28 28.41
CA VAL A 301 -0.22 8.01 29.00
C VAL A 301 0.91 7.06 29.41
N GLY A 302 0.66 5.74 29.49
CA GLY A 302 1.70 4.71 29.61
C GLY A 302 2.39 4.32 28.30
N LEU A 303 2.08 4.99 27.18
CA LEU A 303 2.58 4.67 25.84
C LEU A 303 3.72 5.63 25.48
N GLY A 304 4.91 5.39 26.02
CA GLY A 304 6.14 6.15 25.77
C GLY A 304 6.68 6.11 24.33
N THR A 305 5.82 6.01 23.31
CA THR A 305 6.20 6.00 21.89
C THR A 305 5.14 6.53 20.93
N LEU A 306 4.00 7.05 21.43
CA LEU A 306 3.27 8.02 20.63
C LEU A 306 4.11 9.29 20.62
N ALA A 307 4.50 9.67 19.40
CA ALA A 307 5.18 10.89 18.99
C ALA A 307 5.44 11.89 20.12
N LYS A 308 6.71 12.28 20.29
CA LYS A 308 7.00 13.57 20.93
C LYS A 308 6.16 14.62 20.21
N LEU A 309 5.10 15.05 20.88
CA LEU A 309 4.19 16.06 20.38
C LEU A 309 4.96 17.36 20.58
N VAL A 310 5.59 17.84 19.50
CA VAL A 310 6.30 19.12 19.54
C VAL A 310 5.25 20.17 19.24
N THR A 311 4.72 20.75 20.31
CA THR A 311 3.87 21.92 20.22
C THR A 311 4.75 23.13 19.92
N VAL A 312 4.59 23.75 18.76
CA VAL A 312 5.43 24.90 18.34
C VAL A 312 5.23 26.11 19.27
N SER A 313 4.07 26.23 19.92
CA SER A 313 3.70 27.39 20.76
C SER A 313 4.21 27.35 22.20
N SER A 314 4.44 26.17 22.80
CA SER A 314 5.01 26.08 24.17
C SER A 314 6.49 26.47 24.24
N LEU A 315 7.11 26.76 23.09
CA LEU A 315 8.48 27.27 22.97
C LEU A 315 8.58 28.79 23.17
N LEU A 316 7.47 29.53 23.16
CA LEU A 316 7.48 30.99 23.26
C LEU A 316 7.34 31.53 24.69
N GLU A 317 6.90 30.72 25.66
CA GLU A 317 6.49 31.25 26.99
C GLU A 317 7.18 30.67 28.24
N HIS A 318 8.16 29.76 28.12
CA HIS A 318 8.80 29.19 29.32
C HIS A 318 10.34 29.20 29.35
N ASN A 319 10.82 30.24 30.03
CA ASN A 319 11.78 30.24 31.14
C ASN A 319 13.30 30.29 30.89
N LYS A 320 13.87 31.36 31.46
CA LYS A 320 15.22 31.46 32.01
C LYS A 320 15.30 30.55 33.25
N ASP A 321 16.01 29.44 33.18
CA ASP A 321 16.88 28.91 34.26
C ASP A 321 17.28 27.43 34.01
N LYS A 322 18.47 27.09 34.50
CA LYS A 322 19.34 25.95 34.10
C LYS A 322 19.04 24.61 34.80
N THR A 323 19.56 23.54 34.15
CA THR A 323 20.01 22.20 34.65
C THR A 323 18.91 21.19 35.05
N THR A 324 18.85 19.91 34.60
CA THR A 324 19.87 18.86 34.39
C THR A 324 19.31 17.70 33.52
N SER A 325 20.17 17.10 32.67
CA SER A 325 20.10 15.75 32.04
C SER A 325 18.91 15.33 31.14
N ALA A 326 18.88 15.79 29.88
CA ALA A 326 18.18 15.15 28.73
C ALA A 326 18.77 15.59 27.36
N SER A 327 20.05 15.34 27.14
CA SER A 327 20.91 15.93 26.09
C SER A 327 20.75 15.39 24.65
N LEU A 328 19.56 15.50 24.06
CA LEU A 328 19.38 15.36 22.60
C LEU A 328 18.17 16.14 22.05
N PHE A 329 17.28 16.58 22.95
CA PHE A 329 16.06 17.33 22.61
C PHE A 329 16.04 18.76 23.13
N ASP A 330 16.86 19.11 24.12
CA ASP A 330 16.99 20.50 24.56
C ASP A 330 17.62 21.40 23.47
N ASP A 331 18.51 20.85 22.63
CA ASP A 331 19.05 21.56 21.45
C ASP A 331 18.00 21.79 20.33
N LEU A 332 16.84 21.12 20.35
CA LEU A 332 15.73 21.35 19.42
C LEU A 332 14.82 22.52 19.86
N ILE A 333 14.98 22.98 21.10
CA ILE A 333 14.06 23.89 21.80
C ILE A 333 14.57 25.36 21.76
N GLU A 334 15.84 25.61 21.41
CA GLU A 334 16.54 26.84 21.80
C GLU A 334 16.66 27.97 20.74
N LYS A 335 15.87 28.00 19.65
CA LYS A 335 15.90 29.13 18.68
C LYS A 335 14.57 29.93 18.63
N PRO A 336 14.54 31.15 19.19
CA PRO A 336 13.30 31.82 19.60
C PRO A 336 12.77 32.90 18.63
N ASN A 337 12.97 32.80 17.31
CA ASN A 337 12.41 33.77 16.37
C ASN A 337 11.81 33.06 15.17
N ALA A 338 10.48 32.98 15.08
CA ALA A 338 9.82 32.92 13.78
C ALA A 338 8.30 33.20 13.89
N SER A 339 7.90 34.27 13.21
CA SER A 339 6.61 34.44 12.51
C SER A 339 6.39 33.26 11.53
N SER A 340 5.37 33.26 10.68
CA SER A 340 4.95 32.15 9.79
C SER A 340 6.04 31.43 8.95
N GLU A 341 7.30 31.92 8.92
CA GLU A 341 8.52 31.15 8.62
C GLU A 341 8.80 29.94 9.57
N SER A 342 8.12 29.83 10.72
CA SER A 342 8.46 28.91 11.82
C SER A 342 8.11 27.43 11.57
N THR A 343 6.97 27.13 10.96
CA THR A 343 6.48 25.73 10.87
C THR A 343 7.12 24.97 9.71
N TYR A 344 7.29 25.62 8.55
CA TYR A 344 8.00 25.03 7.41
C TYR A 344 9.46 24.72 7.76
N GLY A 345 10.17 25.70 8.36
CA GLY A 345 11.57 25.54 8.75
C GLY A 345 11.77 24.43 9.78
N VAL A 346 10.85 24.27 10.74
CA VAL A 346 10.86 23.17 11.70
C VAL A 346 10.69 21.82 11.01
N VAL A 347 9.72 21.68 10.10
CA VAL A 347 9.52 20.45 9.33
C VAL A 347 10.77 20.10 8.53
N GLU A 348 11.40 21.07 7.89
CA GLU A 348 12.64 20.87 7.12
C GLU A 348 13.80 20.41 8.00
N GLN A 349 13.99 21.02 9.18
CA GLN A 349 15.04 20.64 10.11
C GLN A 349 14.83 19.22 10.69
N LEU A 350 13.59 18.86 11.00
CA LEU A 350 13.27 17.51 11.47
C LEU A 350 13.48 16.46 10.38
N GLN A 351 13.12 16.77 9.13
CA GLN A 351 13.41 15.93 7.97
C GLN A 351 14.91 15.78 7.70
N ALA A 352 15.69 16.86 7.85
CA ALA A 352 17.15 16.81 7.73
C ALA A 352 17.79 15.87 8.76
N ARG A 353 17.14 15.69 9.93
CA ARG A 353 17.51 14.72 10.96
C ARG A 353 16.97 13.31 10.72
N LYS A 354 16.38 13.02 9.55
CA LYS A 354 15.79 11.73 9.15
C LYS A 354 14.59 11.29 10.01
N LEU A 355 13.91 12.23 10.66
CA LEU A 355 12.63 11.98 11.33
C LEU A 355 11.49 12.09 10.32
N ARG A 356 10.47 11.24 10.46
CA ARG A 356 9.24 11.32 9.66
C ARG A 356 8.24 12.24 10.34
N CYS A 357 7.90 13.32 9.65
CA CYS A 357 7.10 14.40 10.20
C CYS A 357 5.68 14.37 9.65
N GLY A 358 4.70 14.24 10.54
CA GLY A 358 3.33 14.63 10.25
C GLY A 358 3.11 16.09 10.66
N MET A 359 2.39 16.85 9.85
CA MET A 359 1.98 18.22 10.18
C MET A 359 0.45 18.30 10.21
N ILE A 360 -0.11 18.87 11.26
CA ILE A 360 -1.52 19.26 11.32
C ILE A 360 -1.62 20.69 10.84
N GLY A 361 -2.51 20.94 9.89
CA GLY A 361 -2.82 22.29 9.42
C GLY A 361 -4.30 22.57 9.52
N ASN A 362 -4.62 23.82 9.85
CA ASN A 362 -5.98 24.34 9.96
C ASN A 362 -6.13 25.73 9.33
N ASP A 363 -5.02 26.36 8.97
CA ASP A 363 -4.98 27.66 8.33
C ASP A 363 -4.18 27.59 7.01
N ILE A 364 -4.51 28.48 6.08
CA ILE A 364 -3.90 28.59 4.76
C ILE A 364 -2.38 28.84 4.87
N ASN A 365 -1.96 29.45 5.97
CA ASN A 365 -0.55 29.66 6.32
C ASN A 365 0.22 28.34 6.53
N ASP A 366 -0.45 27.24 6.87
CA ASP A 366 0.16 25.92 7.08
C ASP A 366 0.41 25.16 5.78
N VAL A 367 -0.17 25.60 4.65
CA VAL A 367 -0.14 24.89 3.37
C VAL A 367 1.28 24.55 2.89
N PRO A 368 2.27 25.47 2.94
CA PRO A 368 3.65 25.14 2.59
C PRO A 368 4.25 24.05 3.50
N ALA A 369 3.99 24.12 4.81
CA ALA A 369 4.48 23.15 5.79
C ALA A 369 3.80 21.79 5.63
N LEU A 370 2.48 21.77 5.38
CA LEU A 370 1.69 20.57 5.07
C LEU A 370 2.24 19.83 3.85
N LYS A 371 2.60 20.56 2.78
CA LYS A 371 3.20 19.96 1.58
C LYS A 371 4.62 19.47 1.77
N LYS A 372 5.40 20.19 2.60
CA LYS A 372 6.78 19.81 2.90
C LYS A 372 6.83 18.56 3.77
N ALA A 373 5.91 18.43 4.72
CA ALA A 373 5.81 17.31 5.63
C ALA A 373 5.72 15.97 4.89
N ASP A 374 6.17 14.90 5.54
CA ASP A 374 5.99 13.55 4.97
C ASP A 374 4.50 13.22 4.89
N ILE A 375 3.72 13.67 5.88
CA ILE A 375 2.26 13.53 5.96
C ILE A 375 1.62 14.87 6.31
N GLY A 376 0.78 15.39 5.43
CA GLY A 376 -0.13 16.50 5.76
C GLY A 376 -1.45 15.99 6.34
N ILE A 377 -1.89 16.54 7.48
CA ILE A 377 -3.15 16.20 8.16
C ILE A 377 -4.03 17.45 8.21
N ALA A 378 -5.17 17.41 7.54
CA ALA A 378 -6.18 18.47 7.63
C ALA A 378 -7.23 18.09 8.69
N THR A 379 -7.56 19.04 9.57
CA THR A 379 -8.64 18.88 10.54
C THR A 379 -10.02 18.98 9.86
N GLU A 380 -11.09 18.70 10.60
CA GLU A 380 -12.47 18.84 10.08
C GLU A 380 -12.79 20.29 9.69
N ASN A 381 -12.31 21.25 10.47
CA ASN A 381 -12.52 22.69 10.25
C ASN A 381 -11.51 23.31 9.28
N ALA A 382 -10.59 22.51 8.73
CA ALA A 382 -9.53 23.01 7.88
C ALA A 382 -10.09 23.57 6.57
N THR A 383 -9.40 24.57 6.04
CA THR A 383 -9.81 25.24 4.80
C THR A 383 -9.81 24.26 3.63
N ASP A 384 -10.55 24.57 2.56
CA ASP A 384 -10.53 23.76 1.33
C ASP A 384 -9.11 23.65 0.75
N VAL A 385 -8.27 24.64 1.03
CA VAL A 385 -6.86 24.67 0.62
C VAL A 385 -6.04 23.66 1.40
N ASP A 386 -6.17 23.64 2.73
CA ASP A 386 -5.47 22.68 3.60
C ASP A 386 -5.88 21.26 3.29
N ARG A 387 -7.20 21.05 3.14
CA ARG A 387 -7.74 19.75 2.75
C ARG A 387 -7.26 19.32 1.38
N ARG A 388 -6.94 20.25 0.46
CA ARG A 388 -6.31 19.93 -0.83
C ARG A 388 -4.83 19.58 -0.68
N ALA A 389 -4.11 20.30 0.17
CA ALA A 389 -2.69 20.12 0.42
C ALA A 389 -2.35 18.87 1.25
N SER A 390 -3.27 18.42 2.11
CA SER A 390 -3.07 17.29 3.01
C SER A 390 -3.11 15.93 2.30
N ASP A 391 -2.61 14.90 2.96
CA ASP A 391 -2.71 13.49 2.55
C ASP A 391 -3.86 12.75 3.25
N ILE A 392 -4.25 13.24 4.42
CA ILE A 392 -5.36 12.73 5.23
C ILE A 392 -6.25 13.90 5.69
N VAL A 393 -7.56 13.67 5.72
CA VAL A 393 -8.57 14.62 6.18
C VAL A 393 -9.35 14.00 7.32
N LEU A 394 -9.41 14.68 8.46
CA LEU A 394 -10.20 14.25 9.60
C LEU A 394 -11.66 14.70 9.42
N THR A 395 -12.61 13.84 9.74
CA THR A 395 -14.05 14.17 9.77
C THR A 395 -14.60 14.30 11.18
N GLU A 396 -13.76 14.01 12.18
CA GLU A 396 -14.07 14.20 13.59
C GLU A 396 -12.91 14.97 14.23
N PRO A 397 -13.17 15.86 15.20
CA PRO A 397 -12.13 16.62 15.86
C PRO A 397 -11.42 15.76 16.92
N GLY A 398 -10.14 16.04 17.14
CA GLY A 398 -9.39 15.55 18.30
C GLY A 398 -8.21 14.62 17.99
N LEU A 399 -7.19 14.70 18.85
CA LEU A 399 -5.94 13.95 18.72
C LEU A 399 -6.14 12.42 18.77
N ASN A 400 -7.17 11.95 19.46
CA ASN A 400 -7.51 10.52 19.55
C ASN A 400 -7.81 9.92 18.17
N VAL A 401 -8.42 10.69 17.25
CA VAL A 401 -8.70 10.24 15.87
C VAL A 401 -7.38 9.98 15.14
N ILE A 402 -6.41 10.90 15.25
CA ILE A 402 -5.08 10.76 14.65
C ILE A 402 -4.35 9.55 15.23
N ILE A 403 -4.35 9.39 16.55
CA ILE A 403 -3.71 8.24 17.21
C ILE A 403 -4.32 6.92 16.72
N LYS A 404 -5.65 6.82 16.67
CA LYS A 404 -6.35 5.65 16.11
C LYS A 404 -5.97 5.42 14.65
N ALA A 405 -5.91 6.48 13.85
CA ALA A 405 -5.53 6.40 12.44
C ALA A 405 -4.10 5.88 12.27
N VAL A 406 -3.14 6.38 13.05
CA VAL A 406 -1.74 5.91 13.06
C VAL A 406 -1.67 4.43 13.45
N LEU A 407 -2.36 4.03 14.52
CA LEU A 407 -2.40 2.63 14.96
C LEU A 407 -3.00 1.70 13.91
N ILE A 408 -4.05 2.14 13.22
CA ILE A 408 -4.64 1.39 12.10
C ILE A 408 -3.63 1.31 10.96
N CYS A 409 -3.03 2.42 10.52
CA CYS A 409 -2.01 2.48 9.48
C CYS A 409 -0.81 1.57 9.77
N ARG A 410 -0.37 1.48 11.03
CA ARG A 410 0.68 0.53 11.45
C ARG A 410 0.27 -0.93 11.24
N LYS A 411 -0.99 -1.29 11.51
CA LYS A 411 -1.52 -2.64 11.18
C LYS A 411 -1.50 -2.90 9.69
N ILE A 412 -1.89 -1.89 8.89
CA ILE A 412 -1.89 -1.99 7.43
C ILE A 412 -0.47 -2.21 6.91
N SER A 413 0.47 -1.37 7.35
CA SER A 413 1.89 -1.43 6.97
C SER A 413 2.51 -2.79 7.29
N GLN A 414 2.21 -3.35 8.46
CA GLN A 414 2.68 -4.69 8.82
C GLN A 414 2.11 -5.77 7.90
N LYS A 415 0.82 -5.69 7.56
CA LYS A 415 0.19 -6.65 6.63
C LYS A 415 0.77 -6.56 5.22
N ILE A 416 1.03 -5.35 4.74
CA ILE A 416 1.73 -5.12 3.48
C ILE A 416 3.12 -5.76 3.52
N LYS A 417 3.90 -5.54 4.59
CA LYS A 417 5.22 -6.17 4.78
C LYS A 417 5.15 -7.69 4.73
N GLU A 418 4.23 -8.29 5.50
CA GLU A 418 4.01 -9.75 5.54
C GLU A 418 3.69 -10.31 4.15
N TYR A 419 2.78 -9.66 3.43
CA TYR A 419 2.42 -10.02 2.06
C TYR A 419 3.62 -9.94 1.10
N LEU A 420 4.38 -8.84 1.13
CA LEU A 420 5.53 -8.66 0.25
C LEU A 420 6.64 -9.68 0.50
N ILE A 421 6.87 -10.05 1.77
CA ILE A 421 7.80 -11.14 2.12
C ILE A 421 7.31 -12.47 1.54
N ASN A 422 6.02 -12.77 1.64
CA ASN A 422 5.45 -14.00 1.07
C ASN A 422 5.63 -14.05 -0.43
N THR A 423 5.21 -13.01 -1.15
CA THR A 423 5.34 -12.92 -2.60
C THR A 423 6.77 -13.20 -3.04
N LEU A 424 7.75 -12.54 -2.41
CA LEU A 424 9.14 -12.72 -2.79
C LEU A 424 9.67 -14.13 -2.47
N ALA A 425 9.31 -14.68 -1.30
CA ALA A 425 9.72 -16.03 -0.92
C ALA A 425 9.15 -17.09 -1.86
N MET A 426 7.90 -16.95 -2.29
CA MET A 426 7.29 -17.85 -3.26
C MET A 426 7.99 -17.76 -4.62
N THR A 427 8.27 -16.55 -5.11
CA THR A 427 9.04 -16.35 -6.35
C THR A 427 10.44 -16.97 -6.27
N ALA A 428 11.18 -16.71 -5.20
CA ALA A 428 12.52 -17.27 -5.03
C ALA A 428 12.49 -18.80 -4.93
N HIS A 429 11.49 -19.35 -4.24
CA HIS A 429 11.29 -20.79 -4.15
C HIS A 429 11.02 -21.43 -5.50
N THR A 430 9.99 -20.98 -6.22
CA THR A 430 9.54 -21.62 -7.46
C THR A 430 10.62 -21.56 -8.54
N ILE A 431 11.29 -20.41 -8.69
CA ILE A 431 12.39 -20.27 -9.65
C ILE A 431 13.51 -21.25 -9.30
N LEU A 432 13.97 -21.29 -8.05
CA LEU A 432 15.08 -22.15 -7.65
C LEU A 432 14.74 -23.64 -7.81
N VAL A 433 13.55 -24.06 -7.38
CA VAL A 433 13.09 -25.46 -7.47
C VAL A 433 13.00 -25.89 -8.93
N PHE A 434 12.22 -25.21 -9.76
CA PHE A 434 11.98 -25.68 -11.13
C PHE A 434 13.20 -25.46 -12.04
N MET A 435 14.04 -24.46 -11.76
CA MET A 435 15.35 -24.36 -12.41
C MET A 435 16.22 -25.59 -12.12
N LEU A 436 16.33 -26.02 -10.86
CA LEU A 436 17.19 -27.14 -10.47
C LEU A 436 16.61 -28.51 -10.87
N LEU A 437 15.31 -28.73 -10.69
CA LEU A 437 14.63 -29.96 -11.07
C LEU A 437 14.79 -30.26 -12.57
N THR A 438 14.60 -29.26 -13.43
CA THR A 438 14.80 -29.41 -14.87
C THR A 438 16.29 -29.56 -15.23
N SER A 439 17.19 -28.82 -14.57
CA SER A 439 18.63 -28.82 -14.90
C SER A 439 19.37 -30.08 -14.45
N ILE A 440 19.00 -30.68 -13.31
CA ILE A 440 19.70 -31.83 -12.72
C ILE A 440 18.99 -33.13 -13.10
N TRP A 441 17.68 -33.23 -12.83
CA TRP A 441 16.92 -34.47 -12.98
C TRP A 441 16.16 -34.60 -14.29
N LYS A 442 16.28 -33.60 -15.19
CA LYS A 442 15.49 -33.53 -16.40
C LYS A 442 13.98 -33.69 -16.10
N PHE A 443 13.51 -33.12 -14.99
CA PHE A 443 12.12 -33.19 -14.59
C PHE A 443 11.28 -32.11 -15.30
N ASP A 444 10.13 -32.52 -15.85
CA ASP A 444 9.21 -31.63 -16.55
C ASP A 444 7.95 -31.42 -15.70
N PHE A 445 7.70 -30.18 -15.30
CA PHE A 445 6.51 -29.84 -14.55
C PHE A 445 5.44 -29.23 -15.45
N PRO A 446 4.18 -29.69 -15.41
CA PRO A 446 3.12 -29.11 -16.23
C PRO A 446 2.83 -27.64 -15.86
N PRO A 447 2.88 -26.69 -16.83
CA PRO A 447 2.57 -25.27 -16.59
C PRO A 447 1.17 -25.03 -16.00
N LEU A 448 0.20 -25.88 -16.33
CA LEU A 448 -1.16 -25.85 -15.80
C LEU A 448 -1.20 -25.99 -14.27
N LEU A 449 -0.43 -26.94 -13.73
CA LEU A 449 -0.40 -27.18 -12.28
C LEU A 449 0.26 -26.01 -11.55
N MET A 450 1.25 -25.38 -12.18
CA MET A 450 1.86 -24.16 -11.66
C MET A 450 0.86 -23.01 -11.64
N LEU A 451 0.10 -22.81 -12.72
CA LEU A 451 -0.93 -21.78 -12.78
C LEU A 451 -1.98 -21.97 -11.67
N GLN A 452 -2.40 -23.21 -11.42
CA GLN A 452 -3.34 -23.53 -10.34
C GLN A 452 -2.79 -23.11 -8.96
N ILE A 453 -1.51 -23.39 -8.69
CA ILE A 453 -0.84 -22.96 -7.45
C ILE A 453 -0.89 -21.43 -7.33
N VAL A 454 -0.51 -20.70 -8.37
CA VAL A 454 -0.50 -19.22 -8.37
C VAL A 454 -1.91 -18.65 -8.12
N VAL A 455 -2.93 -19.22 -8.75
CA VAL A 455 -4.32 -18.76 -8.60
C VAL A 455 -4.84 -19.01 -7.19
N PHE A 456 -4.55 -20.17 -6.63
CA PHE A 456 -4.91 -20.50 -5.26
C PHE A 456 -4.22 -19.59 -4.24
N ASP A 457 -2.96 -19.22 -4.47
CA ASP A 457 -2.26 -18.23 -3.66
C ASP A 457 -2.93 -16.85 -3.73
N GLU A 458 -3.36 -16.41 -4.91
CA GLU A 458 -4.03 -15.12 -5.09
C GLU A 458 -5.40 -15.06 -4.37
N VAL A 459 -6.18 -16.15 -4.43
CA VAL A 459 -7.44 -16.30 -3.68
C VAL A 459 -7.19 -16.27 -2.18
N LEU A 460 -6.14 -16.96 -1.72
CA LEU A 460 -5.76 -16.98 -0.33
C LEU A 460 -5.35 -15.56 0.12
N SER A 461 -4.44 -14.91 -0.60
CA SER A 461 -3.96 -13.56 -0.32
C SER A 461 -5.10 -12.53 -0.18
N CYS A 462 -6.11 -12.58 -1.04
CA CYS A 462 -7.29 -11.69 -0.96
C CYS A 462 -8.13 -11.91 0.31
N THR A 463 -8.32 -13.17 0.72
CA THR A 463 -9.13 -13.49 1.90
C THR A 463 -8.45 -13.09 3.20
N PHE A 464 -7.15 -12.83 3.17
CA PHE A 464 -6.35 -12.42 4.32
C PHE A 464 -6.21 -10.89 4.47
N ALA A 465 -6.82 -10.12 3.56
CA ALA A 465 -6.93 -8.67 3.68
C ALA A 465 -7.78 -8.13 4.86
N PRO A 466 -8.80 -8.83 5.42
CA PRO A 466 -9.57 -8.32 6.55
C PRO A 466 -8.78 -8.36 7.88
N TYR A 467 -8.78 -7.22 8.58
CA TYR A 467 -7.95 -6.91 9.75
C TYR A 467 -8.32 -7.65 11.03
N ARG A 468 -7.40 -8.44 11.60
CA ARG A 468 -7.35 -8.73 13.04
C ARG A 468 -5.91 -8.79 13.57
N VAL A 469 -5.29 -7.60 13.69
CA VAL A 469 -3.98 -7.48 14.37
C VAL A 469 -4.15 -6.96 15.81
N LYS A 470 -3.98 -7.86 16.80
CA LYS A 470 -3.92 -7.57 18.26
C LYS A 470 -2.46 -7.39 18.71
N GLN A 471 -1.72 -6.47 18.10
CA GLN A 471 -0.30 -6.26 18.43
C GLN A 471 -0.09 -4.92 19.13
N SER A 472 0.89 -4.85 20.04
CA SER A 472 1.36 -3.60 20.64
C SER A 472 2.12 -2.81 19.57
N LEU A 473 1.39 -2.02 18.79
CA LEU A 473 1.90 -1.19 17.70
C LEU A 473 2.51 0.12 18.23
N LEU A 474 3.19 -0.02 19.38
CA LEU A 474 3.81 1.01 20.20
C LEU A 474 4.72 1.87 19.36
N VAL A 475 5.61 1.15 18.71
CA VAL A 475 6.75 1.66 17.96
C VAL A 475 6.49 1.43 16.47
N ALA A 476 6.87 2.39 15.64
CA ALA A 476 6.84 2.25 14.19
C ALA A 476 7.78 1.10 13.75
N ASP A 477 7.26 0.12 13.00
CA ASP A 477 8.07 -0.92 12.35
C ASP A 477 8.66 -0.34 11.06
N ARG A 478 9.88 0.18 11.16
CA ARG A 478 10.62 0.68 10.00
C ARG A 478 11.23 -0.51 9.26
N TRP A 479 10.64 -0.83 8.11
CA TRP A 479 11.19 -1.82 7.19
C TRP A 479 11.69 -1.16 5.91
N GLY A 480 12.93 -1.52 5.55
CA GLY A 480 13.56 -1.23 4.28
C GLY A 480 13.12 -2.19 3.18
N MET A 481 13.29 -1.79 1.92
CA MET A 481 13.18 -2.72 0.78
C MET A 481 14.17 -3.90 0.94
N LEU A 482 15.41 -3.60 1.34
CA LEU A 482 16.45 -4.63 1.53
C LEU A 482 16.09 -5.65 2.61
N ASP A 483 15.36 -5.25 3.66
CA ASP A 483 14.95 -6.17 4.73
C ASP A 483 13.91 -7.17 4.21
N ILE A 484 12.95 -6.69 3.40
CA ILE A 484 11.98 -7.54 2.72
C ILE A 484 12.71 -8.49 1.77
N LEU A 485 13.66 -7.96 0.99
CA LEU A 485 14.43 -8.75 0.02
C LEU A 485 15.20 -9.89 0.68
N LYS A 486 16.00 -9.58 1.70
CA LYS A 486 16.79 -10.57 2.44
C LYS A 486 15.90 -11.64 3.06
N LEU A 487 14.84 -11.23 3.76
CA LEU A 487 13.98 -12.17 4.47
C LEU A 487 13.21 -13.07 3.49
N GLY A 488 12.63 -12.50 2.42
CA GLY A 488 11.90 -13.27 1.43
C GLY A 488 12.79 -14.27 0.69
N ILE A 489 13.98 -13.85 0.24
CA ILE A 489 14.92 -14.76 -0.45
C ILE A 489 15.36 -15.90 0.48
N VAL A 490 15.74 -15.61 1.73
CA VAL A 490 16.19 -16.64 2.68
C VAL A 490 15.10 -17.67 2.95
N ILE A 491 13.86 -17.22 3.17
CA ILE A 491 12.71 -18.11 3.36
C ILE A 491 12.45 -18.93 2.09
N GLY A 492 12.50 -18.30 0.91
CA GLY A 492 12.31 -18.98 -0.36
C GLY A 492 13.34 -20.06 -0.62
N VAL A 493 14.62 -19.77 -0.37
CA VAL A 493 15.73 -20.73 -0.49
C VAL A 493 15.57 -21.88 0.50
N TYR A 494 15.19 -21.62 1.75
CA TYR A 494 14.90 -22.67 2.73
C TYR A 494 13.80 -23.62 2.23
N LEU A 495 12.68 -23.06 1.77
CA LEU A 495 11.58 -23.88 1.25
C LEU A 495 12.01 -24.65 0.01
N ALA A 496 12.81 -24.04 -0.87
CA ALA A 496 13.29 -24.68 -2.08
C ALA A 496 14.18 -25.88 -1.77
N LEU A 497 15.11 -25.74 -0.81
CA LEU A 497 15.91 -26.85 -0.31
C LEU A 497 15.01 -27.96 0.25
N GLY A 498 13.97 -27.60 0.99
CA GLY A 498 12.96 -28.56 1.46
C GLY A 498 12.29 -29.32 0.31
N THR A 499 11.91 -28.66 -0.78
CA THR A 499 11.31 -29.32 -1.95
C THR A 499 12.34 -30.17 -2.72
N ILE A 500 13.58 -29.72 -2.84
CA ILE A 500 14.65 -30.48 -3.52
C ILE A 500 14.98 -31.74 -2.74
N ILE A 501 15.07 -31.66 -1.40
CA ILE A 501 15.30 -32.82 -0.54
C ILE A 501 14.11 -33.78 -0.63
N PHE A 502 12.87 -33.29 -0.62
CA PHE A 502 11.69 -34.11 -0.84
C PHE A 502 11.73 -34.84 -2.18
N PHE A 503 12.03 -34.09 -3.26
CA PHE A 503 12.13 -34.65 -4.60
C PHE A 503 13.20 -35.74 -4.67
N TRP A 504 14.43 -35.43 -4.25
CA TRP A 504 15.56 -36.37 -4.24
C TRP A 504 15.26 -37.63 -3.42
N THR A 505 14.71 -37.47 -2.22
CA THR A 505 14.33 -38.63 -1.38
C THR A 505 13.21 -39.47 -1.99
N ALA A 506 12.29 -38.87 -2.75
CA ALA A 506 11.20 -39.59 -3.39
C ALA A 506 11.62 -40.32 -4.67
N CYS A 507 12.56 -39.78 -5.45
CA CYS A 507 12.94 -40.33 -6.75
C CYS A 507 14.21 -41.21 -6.74
N GLU A 508 15.18 -40.91 -5.87
CA GLU A 508 16.49 -41.62 -5.82
C GLU A 508 16.58 -42.63 -4.66
N THR A 509 15.68 -42.57 -3.67
CA THR A 509 15.80 -43.38 -2.45
C THR A 509 14.51 -44.10 -2.07
N ASP A 510 14.62 -45.29 -1.47
CA ASP A 510 13.49 -46.05 -0.93
C ASP A 510 13.03 -45.57 0.46
N PHE A 511 13.43 -44.36 0.89
CA PHE A 511 13.18 -43.89 2.24
C PHE A 511 11.68 -43.90 2.60
N PHE A 512 10.84 -43.29 1.75
CA PHE A 512 9.41 -43.20 2.01
C PHE A 512 8.72 -44.57 1.96
N GLN A 513 9.10 -45.43 1.02
CA GLN A 513 8.57 -46.78 0.92
C GLN A 513 8.92 -47.62 2.16
N ARG A 514 10.17 -47.56 2.63
CA ARG A 514 10.64 -48.32 3.79
C ARG A 514 10.02 -47.84 5.11
N VAL A 515 9.84 -46.53 5.29
CA VAL A 515 9.35 -45.95 6.54
C VAL A 515 7.83 -45.94 6.62
N PHE A 516 7.14 -45.62 5.53
CA PHE A 516 5.69 -45.42 5.51
C PHE A 516 4.91 -46.48 4.73
N GLY A 517 5.57 -47.44 4.08
CA GLY A 517 4.91 -48.50 3.32
C GLY A 517 4.16 -48.01 2.08
N VAL A 518 4.52 -46.84 1.54
CA VAL A 518 3.88 -46.24 0.37
C VAL A 518 4.42 -46.83 -0.94
N ALA A 519 3.64 -46.72 -2.02
CA ALA A 519 4.03 -47.21 -3.33
C ALA A 519 5.34 -46.55 -3.81
N SER A 520 6.25 -47.31 -4.42
CA SER A 520 7.51 -46.75 -4.90
C SER A 520 7.31 -45.67 -5.95
N LEU A 521 8.06 -44.57 -5.83
CA LEU A 521 8.18 -43.52 -6.85
C LEU A 521 9.57 -43.52 -7.49
N LEU A 522 10.38 -44.56 -7.22
CA LEU A 522 11.69 -44.70 -7.83
C LEU A 522 11.57 -44.66 -9.35
N VAL A 523 12.49 -43.91 -9.95
CA VAL A 523 12.54 -43.77 -11.39
C VAL A 523 13.43 -44.89 -11.94
N GLU A 524 12.80 -45.96 -12.43
CA GLU A 524 13.50 -47.17 -12.92
C GLU A 524 14.34 -46.93 -14.19
N ALA A 525 13.99 -45.91 -14.99
CA ALA A 525 14.72 -45.53 -16.19
C ALA A 525 15.22 -44.08 -16.08
N PRO A 526 16.53 -43.81 -16.30
CA PRO A 526 17.02 -42.44 -16.33
C PRO A 526 16.22 -41.67 -17.39
N HIS A 527 15.47 -40.66 -16.92
CA HIS A 527 14.73 -39.67 -17.74
C HIS A 527 13.26 -39.97 -18.10
N SER A 528 12.60 -40.94 -17.45
CA SER A 528 11.13 -41.04 -17.56
C SER A 528 10.43 -40.12 -16.55
N ASN A 529 9.66 -39.15 -17.02
CA ASN A 529 8.91 -38.25 -16.15
C ASN A 529 7.71 -39.00 -15.52
N ASN A 530 7.83 -39.39 -14.25
CA ASN A 530 6.79 -40.15 -13.56
C ASN A 530 5.59 -39.26 -13.22
N ALA A 531 4.42 -39.52 -13.83
CA ALA A 531 3.20 -38.74 -13.63
C ALA A 531 2.70 -38.74 -12.17
N LYS A 532 3.02 -39.78 -11.37
CA LYS A 532 2.74 -39.80 -9.93
C LYS A 532 3.70 -38.92 -9.14
N LEU A 533 4.96 -38.82 -9.58
CA LEU A 533 5.94 -37.90 -8.97
C LEU A 533 5.54 -36.45 -9.23
N VAL A 534 4.99 -36.13 -10.40
CA VAL A 534 4.39 -34.82 -10.70
C VAL A 534 3.29 -34.47 -9.70
N ALA A 535 2.40 -35.42 -9.38
CA ALA A 535 1.37 -35.23 -8.36
C ALA A 535 1.94 -35.00 -6.96
N ALA A 536 3.01 -35.72 -6.60
CA ALA A 536 3.70 -35.56 -5.33
C ALA A 536 4.28 -34.16 -5.17
N VAL A 537 5.02 -33.70 -6.18
CA VAL A 537 5.68 -32.38 -6.21
C VAL A 537 4.64 -31.27 -6.21
N TYR A 538 3.58 -31.39 -7.03
CA TYR A 538 2.48 -30.43 -7.06
C TYR A 538 1.87 -30.22 -5.66
N LEU A 539 1.52 -31.32 -4.99
CA LEU A 539 0.91 -31.23 -3.66
C LEU A 539 1.88 -30.68 -2.63
N GLN A 540 3.15 -31.10 -2.67
CA GLN A 540 4.16 -30.64 -1.74
C GLN A 540 4.42 -29.13 -1.88
N VAL A 541 4.60 -28.64 -3.11
CA VAL A 541 4.81 -27.22 -3.39
C VAL A 541 3.57 -26.40 -3.01
N SER A 542 2.36 -26.88 -3.35
CA SER A 542 1.10 -26.21 -2.99
C SER A 542 0.94 -26.04 -1.47
N ILE A 543 1.20 -27.08 -0.67
CA ILE A 543 1.11 -26.99 0.79
C ILE A 543 2.21 -26.05 1.32
N SER A 544 3.46 -26.21 0.86
CA SER A 544 4.59 -25.38 1.28
C SER A 544 4.34 -23.90 1.06
N LEU A 545 3.98 -23.50 -0.17
CA LEU A 545 3.80 -22.09 -0.53
C LEU A 545 2.58 -21.46 0.16
N HIS A 546 1.42 -22.12 0.14
CA HIS A 546 0.21 -21.57 0.77
C HIS A 546 0.30 -21.52 2.30
N SER A 547 1.08 -22.40 2.95
CA SER A 547 1.27 -22.36 4.40
C SER A 547 2.10 -21.17 4.86
N LEU A 548 2.86 -20.55 3.95
CA LEU A 548 3.76 -19.44 4.24
C LEU A 548 3.00 -18.21 4.79
N ILE A 549 1.73 -18.05 4.41
CA ILE A 549 0.88 -16.98 4.89
C ILE A 549 0.71 -17.01 6.41
N PHE A 550 0.73 -18.18 7.05
CA PHE A 550 0.67 -18.31 8.50
C PHE A 550 2.05 -18.08 9.15
N PHE A 551 3.11 -18.45 8.44
CA PHE A 551 4.48 -18.26 8.92
C PHE A 551 4.83 -16.78 9.04
N THR A 552 4.61 -15.97 8.01
CA THR A 552 5.01 -14.54 8.07
C THR A 552 4.26 -13.77 9.14
N GLN A 553 3.02 -14.16 9.43
CA GLN A 553 2.15 -13.54 10.44
C GLN A 553 2.50 -13.90 11.89
N SER A 554 3.03 -15.10 12.13
CA SER A 554 3.29 -15.58 13.48
C SER A 554 4.64 -15.10 14.01
N ARG A 555 4.65 -14.31 15.08
CA ARG A 555 5.90 -14.01 15.83
C ARG A 555 6.21 -15.03 16.93
N LYS A 556 5.20 -15.81 17.34
CA LYS A 556 5.27 -16.83 18.40
C LYS A 556 4.50 -18.07 17.95
N TRP A 557 4.88 -19.23 18.48
CA TRP A 557 4.16 -20.50 18.30
C TRP A 557 2.65 -20.39 18.54
N SER A 558 2.24 -19.69 19.61
CA SER A 558 0.83 -19.51 19.98
C SER A 558 0.03 -18.56 19.07
N SER A 559 0.67 -17.92 18.09
CA SER A 559 0.05 -16.93 17.20
C SER A 559 -0.16 -17.43 15.76
N VAL A 560 0.13 -18.72 15.50
CA VAL A 560 0.03 -19.34 14.15
C VAL A 560 -1.42 -19.44 13.66
N ILE A 561 -2.39 -19.61 14.56
CA ILE A 561 -3.81 -19.81 14.22
C ILE A 561 -4.63 -18.69 14.88
N ARG A 562 -4.69 -17.50 14.26
CA ARG A 562 -5.43 -16.36 14.83
C ARG A 562 -6.68 -15.95 14.06
N ASP A 563 -6.75 -16.26 12.77
CA ASP A 563 -7.85 -15.86 11.88
C ASP A 563 -8.58 -17.07 11.29
N GLY A 564 -9.77 -17.38 11.82
CA GLY A 564 -10.55 -18.56 11.41
C GLY A 564 -10.97 -18.55 9.94
N SER A 565 -11.25 -17.39 9.34
CA SER A 565 -11.61 -17.28 7.92
C SER A 565 -10.42 -17.61 7.00
N ALA A 566 -9.23 -17.20 7.41
CA ALA A 566 -7.98 -17.44 6.72
C ALA A 566 -7.61 -18.94 6.74
N VAL A 567 -7.75 -19.57 7.90
CA VAL A 567 -7.58 -21.02 8.07
C VAL A 567 -8.62 -21.79 7.25
N LEU A 568 -9.89 -21.37 7.27
CA LEU A 568 -10.94 -22.00 6.49
C LEU A 568 -10.62 -21.95 4.99
N MET A 569 -10.21 -20.79 4.47
CA MET A 569 -9.85 -20.68 3.05
C MET A 569 -8.61 -21.50 2.69
N PHE A 570 -7.61 -21.55 3.56
CA PHE A 570 -6.47 -22.45 3.38
C PHE A 570 -6.94 -23.90 3.29
N LEU A 571 -7.81 -24.35 4.21
CA LEU A 571 -8.34 -25.71 4.19
C LEU A 571 -9.14 -25.99 2.92
N VAL A 572 -9.95 -25.05 2.44
CA VAL A 572 -10.71 -25.19 1.18
C VAL A 572 -9.77 -25.30 -0.02
N VAL A 573 -8.81 -24.40 -0.14
CA VAL A 573 -7.80 -24.40 -1.22
C VAL A 573 -6.99 -25.71 -1.20
N GLN A 574 -6.56 -26.13 -0.02
CA GLN A 574 -5.77 -27.35 0.13
C GLN A 574 -6.59 -28.63 -0.06
N LEU A 575 -7.88 -28.61 0.27
CA LEU A 575 -8.78 -29.72 -0.05
C LEU A 575 -8.86 -29.90 -1.58
N LEU A 576 -9.03 -28.81 -2.32
CA LEU A 576 -9.04 -28.86 -3.80
C LEU A 576 -7.70 -29.36 -4.36
N ALA A 577 -6.57 -28.86 -3.85
CA ALA A 577 -5.25 -29.31 -4.27
C ALA A 577 -5.02 -30.80 -3.96
N ASN A 578 -5.46 -31.28 -2.80
CA ASN A 578 -5.43 -32.71 -2.43
C ASN A 578 -6.26 -33.56 -3.39
N LEU A 579 -7.50 -33.17 -3.69
CA LEU A 579 -8.37 -33.92 -4.59
C LEU A 579 -7.77 -34.05 -5.99
N ILE A 580 -7.13 -32.98 -6.50
CA ILE A 580 -6.40 -33.01 -7.76
C ILE A 580 -5.23 -33.98 -7.67
N ALA A 581 -4.38 -33.87 -6.66
CA ALA A 581 -3.20 -34.73 -6.52
C ALA A 581 -3.53 -36.22 -6.35
N VAL A 582 -4.66 -36.54 -5.68
CA VAL A 582 -5.05 -37.91 -5.37
C VAL A 582 -5.80 -38.59 -6.53
N TYR A 583 -6.68 -37.88 -7.22
CA TYR A 583 -7.63 -38.48 -8.16
C TYR A 583 -7.46 -38.08 -9.62
N ALA A 584 -6.77 -36.98 -9.94
CA ALA A 584 -6.70 -36.52 -11.32
C ALA A 584 -5.81 -37.42 -12.18
N ASP A 585 -6.30 -37.74 -13.37
CA ASP A 585 -5.55 -38.45 -14.42
C ASP A 585 -5.60 -37.61 -15.69
N TRP A 586 -4.65 -36.68 -15.82
CA TRP A 586 -4.58 -35.67 -16.88
C TRP A 586 -3.41 -35.93 -17.85
N GLY A 587 -3.00 -37.19 -18.00
CA GLY A 587 -1.89 -37.61 -18.87
C GLY A 587 -0.51 -37.32 -18.28
N ALA A 588 -0.17 -36.04 -18.08
CA ALA A 588 1.08 -35.63 -17.43
C ALA A 588 1.02 -35.71 -15.89
N LEU A 589 -0.17 -35.93 -15.34
CA LEU A 589 -0.44 -36.07 -13.91
C LEU A 589 -1.25 -37.34 -13.72
N GLN A 590 -0.82 -38.20 -12.80
CA GLN A 590 -1.57 -39.38 -12.38
C GLN A 590 -1.78 -39.36 -10.86
N GLY A 591 -3.00 -39.66 -10.43
CA GLY A 591 -3.39 -39.70 -9.02
C GLY A 591 -2.46 -40.57 -8.16
N ILE A 592 -1.92 -39.97 -7.11
CA ILE A 592 -0.90 -40.59 -6.25
C ILE A 592 -1.49 -41.42 -5.10
N GLY A 593 -2.78 -41.24 -4.79
CA GLY A 593 -3.45 -41.91 -3.67
C GLY A 593 -3.30 -41.21 -2.32
N TRP A 594 -4.19 -41.54 -1.38
CA TRP A 594 -4.25 -40.91 -0.05
C TRP A 594 -3.06 -41.23 0.87
N SER A 595 -2.44 -42.40 0.70
CA SER A 595 -1.28 -42.79 1.51
C SER A 595 -0.10 -41.83 1.30
N TRP A 596 0.21 -41.55 0.03
CA TRP A 596 1.20 -40.55 -0.34
C TRP A 596 0.78 -39.13 0.05
N ALA A 597 -0.49 -38.75 -0.14
CA ALA A 597 -0.97 -37.44 0.29
C ALA A 597 -0.72 -37.23 1.80
N GLY A 598 -1.01 -38.22 2.64
CA GLY A 598 -0.74 -38.16 4.08
C GLY A 598 0.74 -37.97 4.42
N VAL A 599 1.64 -38.69 3.74
CA VAL A 599 3.10 -38.54 3.90
C VAL A 599 3.56 -37.14 3.48
N ILE A 600 3.03 -36.60 2.38
CA ILE A 600 3.35 -35.26 1.90
C ILE A 600 2.89 -34.20 2.91
N TRP A 601 1.69 -34.34 3.49
CA TRP A 601 1.24 -33.47 4.57
C TRP A 601 2.17 -33.52 5.78
N LEU A 602 2.53 -34.72 6.23
CA LEU A 602 3.44 -34.89 7.36
C LEU A 602 4.79 -34.23 7.10
N TYR A 603 5.36 -34.43 5.91
CA TYR A 603 6.61 -33.81 5.49
C TYR A 603 6.54 -32.27 5.57
N ASN A 604 5.48 -31.68 5.00
CA ASN A 604 5.30 -30.23 5.01
C ASN A 604 5.06 -29.67 6.42
N ILE A 605 4.34 -30.40 7.28
CA ILE A 605 4.14 -30.01 8.68
C ILE A 605 5.49 -29.97 9.42
N ILE A 606 6.34 -30.99 9.23
CA ILE A 606 7.69 -31.01 9.82
C ILE A 606 8.53 -29.85 9.29
N LEU A 607 8.55 -29.65 7.97
CA LEU A 607 9.29 -28.54 7.33
C LEU A 607 8.84 -27.17 7.86
N TYR A 608 7.54 -27.00 8.07
CA TYR A 608 6.94 -25.79 8.63
C TYR A 608 7.30 -25.57 10.11
N ILE A 609 7.25 -26.63 10.93
CA ILE A 609 7.65 -26.58 12.35
C ILE A 609 9.12 -26.17 12.49
N LEU A 610 9.99 -26.70 11.63
CA LEU A 610 11.42 -26.33 11.60
C LEU A 610 11.60 -24.86 11.23
N LEU A 611 10.90 -24.38 10.20
CA LEU A 611 10.94 -22.97 9.79
C LEU A 611 10.48 -22.04 10.91
N LEU A 612 9.40 -22.40 11.60
CA LEU A 612 8.86 -21.65 12.73
C LEU A 612 9.84 -21.64 13.93
N SER A 613 10.51 -22.76 14.18
CA SER A 613 11.54 -22.88 15.22
C SER A 613 12.70 -21.91 14.97
N ILE A 614 13.19 -21.85 13.72
CA ILE A 614 14.26 -20.92 13.31
C ILE A 614 13.84 -19.47 13.55
N LYS A 615 12.61 -19.11 13.17
CA LYS A 615 12.08 -17.75 13.37
C LYS A 615 12.01 -17.36 14.85
N VAL A 616 11.51 -18.25 15.70
CA VAL A 616 11.34 -17.99 17.13
C VAL A 616 12.71 -17.90 17.83
N LEU A 617 13.65 -18.78 17.49
CA LEU A 617 15.01 -18.74 18.01
C LEU A 617 15.74 -17.46 17.58
N GLY A 618 15.62 -17.06 16.32
CA GLY A 618 16.20 -15.82 15.81
C GLY A 618 15.65 -14.59 16.53
N ALA A 619 14.34 -14.53 16.76
CA ALA A 619 13.71 -13.45 17.52
C ALA A 619 14.19 -13.41 18.99
N PHE A 620 14.37 -14.57 19.61
CA PHE A 620 14.90 -14.69 20.97
C PHE A 620 16.35 -14.20 21.06
N MET A 621 17.22 -14.61 20.14
CA MET A 621 18.63 -14.17 20.08
C MET A 621 18.75 -12.66 19.90
N LEU A 622 17.96 -12.07 18.99
CA LEU A 622 17.91 -10.62 18.81
C LEU A 622 17.46 -9.87 20.07
N SER A 623 16.51 -10.44 20.82
CA SER A 623 16.05 -9.83 22.08
C SER A 623 17.07 -9.89 23.22
N LEU A 624 17.98 -10.88 23.18
CA LEU A 624 19.11 -10.97 24.11
C LEU A 624 20.18 -9.93 23.76
N LEU A 625 20.51 -9.81 22.47
CA LEU A 625 21.51 -8.85 21.98
C LEU A 625 21.10 -7.39 22.14
N SER A 626 19.80 -7.07 22.15
CA SER A 626 19.32 -5.71 22.39
C SER A 626 19.26 -5.34 23.88
N ARG A 627 19.51 -6.31 24.78
CA ARG A 627 19.51 -6.10 26.24
C ARG A 627 20.94 -5.99 26.82
N SER A 628 21.94 -6.44 26.07
CA SER A 628 23.37 -6.14 26.28
C SER A 628 23.74 -4.82 25.63
#